data_AF-A0A3D9U776-F1
#
_entry.id   AF-A0A3D9U776-F1
#
_cell.length_a   1.000
_cell.length_b   1.000
_cell.length_c   1.000
_cell.angle_alpha   90.00
_cell.angle_beta   90.00
_cell.angle_gamma   90.00
#
_symmetry.space_group_name_H-M   'P 1'
#
loop_
_entity.id
_entity.type
_entity.pdbx_description
1 polymer ?
#
loop_
_entity_poly.entity_id
_entity_poly.type
_entity_poly.pdbx_seq_one_letter_code
_entity_poly.pdbx_strand_id
1 'polypeptide(L)'
;MLDYELAHMDSPVIVTLGNIALKRLAGNNKKITDVHGQLLKQPIQKLKNIQQAEFIWTEKEYNIFPTFHPASIFYNRSLLELIYEDLERLKNILG
;
A
#
# COMPACT_ATOMS: atom_id res chain seq x y z
N MET A 1 -6.90 14.08 -4.62
CA MET A 1 -7.63 13.52 -3.46
C MET A 1 -6.67 12.72 -2.58
N LEU A 2 -6.10 11.60 -3.04
CA LEU A 2 -5.15 10.77 -2.27
C LEU A 2 -3.94 11.54 -1.67
N ASP A 3 -3.19 12.30 -2.46
CA ASP A 3 -1.98 12.98 -1.94
C ASP A 3 -2.30 14.08 -0.92
N TYR A 4 -3.50 14.67 -1.00
CA TYR A 4 -3.98 15.64 -0.02
C TYR A 4 -4.30 14.95 1.31
N GLU A 5 -4.96 13.79 1.27
CA GLU A 5 -5.24 12.97 2.45
C GLU A 5 -3.94 12.53 3.14
N LEU A 6 -2.97 12.03 2.37
CA LEU A 6 -1.67 11.61 2.89
C LEU A 6 -0.86 12.74 3.55
N ALA A 7 -1.06 14.00 3.13
CA ALA A 7 -0.41 15.15 3.73
C ALA A 7 -1.03 15.62 5.05
N HIS A 8 -2.30 15.28 5.31
CA HIS A 8 -3.07 15.76 6.47
C HIS A 8 -3.44 14.64 7.47
N MET A 9 -2.94 13.43 7.27
CA MET A 9 -3.18 12.29 8.15
C MET A 9 -1.91 11.88 8.92
N ASP A 10 -2.01 11.80 10.25
CA ASP A 10 -1.08 11.04 11.08
C ASP A 10 -1.57 9.58 11.18
N SER A 11 -1.54 8.86 10.06
CA SER A 11 -1.82 7.42 10.07
C SER A 11 -0.57 6.64 10.46
N PRO A 12 -0.65 5.68 11.40
CA PRO A 12 0.50 4.84 11.74
C PRO A 12 0.90 3.91 10.59
N VAL A 13 -0.03 3.55 9.69
CA VAL A 13 0.18 2.60 8.58
C VAL A 13 -0.71 2.96 7.37
N ILE A 14 -0.18 2.86 6.15
CA ILE A 14 -0.94 2.95 4.89
C ILE A 14 -1.14 1.54 4.34
N VAL A 15 -2.38 1.08 4.23
CA VAL A 15 -2.69 -0.22 3.64
C VAL A 15 -2.89 -0.08 2.13
N THR A 16 -2.18 -0.87 1.33
CA THR A 16 -2.36 -0.88 -0.14
C THR A 16 -3.07 -2.15 -0.59
N LEU A 17 -4.09 -1.98 -1.45
CA LEU A 17 -4.92 -3.07 -1.95
C LEU A 17 -4.52 -3.42 -3.39
N GLY A 18 -3.74 -4.48 -3.54
CA GLY A 18 -3.30 -5.00 -4.83
C GLY A 18 -2.12 -4.27 -5.47
N ASN A 19 -1.70 -4.78 -6.63
CA ASN A 19 -0.49 -4.32 -7.33
C ASN A 19 -0.54 -2.85 -7.76
N ILE A 20 -1.70 -2.35 -8.19
CA ILE A 20 -1.81 -0.99 -8.73
C ILE A 20 -1.54 0.04 -7.63
N ALA A 21 -2.19 -0.12 -6.47
CA ALA A 21 -1.99 0.76 -5.32
C ALA A 21 -0.55 0.66 -4.79
N LEU A 22 -0.02 -0.56 -4.64
CA LEU A 22 1.35 -0.80 -4.20
C LEU A 22 2.37 -0.10 -5.11
N LYS A 23 2.25 -0.29 -6.43
CA LYS A 23 3.20 0.27 -7.39
C LYS A 23 3.11 1.78 -7.48
N ARG A 24 1.89 2.33 -7.39
CA ARG A 24 1.68 3.77 -7.37
C ARG A 24 2.30 4.42 -6.13
N LEU A 25 2.31 3.73 -4.99
CA LEU A 25 2.80 4.30 -3.74
C LEU A 25 4.30 4.01 -3.51
N ALA A 26 4.71 2.77 -3.69
CA ALA A 26 6.03 2.25 -3.33
C ALA A 26 6.92 1.91 -4.55
N GLY A 27 6.51 2.29 -5.76
CA GLY A 27 7.28 2.14 -6.99
C GLY A 27 7.05 0.83 -7.75
N ASN A 28 7.39 0.82 -9.04
CA ASN A 28 7.05 -0.27 -9.97
C ASN A 28 7.93 -1.53 -9.82
N ASN A 29 8.96 -1.50 -8.97
CA ASN A 29 9.87 -2.63 -8.72
C ASN A 29 9.31 -3.67 -7.74
N LYS A 30 8.11 -3.47 -7.20
CA LYS A 30 7.47 -4.38 -6.25
C LYS A 30 6.29 -5.12 -6.88
N LYS A 31 6.12 -6.37 -6.49
CA LYS A 31 4.96 -7.20 -6.83
C LYS A 31 4.27 -7.63 -5.55
N ILE A 32 2.94 -7.60 -5.56
CA ILE A 32 2.13 -7.94 -4.39
C ILE A 32 2.39 -9.36 -3.89
N THR A 33 2.66 -10.30 -4.80
CA THR A 33 3.00 -11.69 -4.47
C THR A 33 4.23 -11.84 -3.59
N ASP A 34 5.14 -10.86 -3.65
CA ASP A 34 6.45 -10.94 -2.98
C ASP A 34 6.42 -10.21 -1.63
N VAL A 35 5.50 -9.26 -1.44
CA VAL A 35 5.51 -8.32 -0.32
C VAL A 35 4.20 -8.23 0.46
N HIS A 36 3.16 -8.99 0.10
CA HIS A 36 1.90 -8.98 0.87
C HIS A 36 2.15 -9.43 2.32
N GLY A 37 1.39 -8.83 3.25
CA GLY A 37 1.46 -9.17 4.67
C GLY A 37 2.75 -8.70 5.36
N GLN A 38 3.57 -7.88 4.71
CA GLN A 38 4.82 -7.35 5.25
C GLN A 38 4.68 -5.84 5.53
N LEU A 39 5.21 -5.38 6.66
CA LEU A 39 5.32 -3.95 6.94
C LEU A 39 6.56 -3.38 6.26
N LEU A 40 6.36 -2.54 5.26
CA LEU A 40 7.42 -1.85 4.56
C LEU A 40 7.61 -0.46 5.14
N LYS A 41 8.85 -0.05 5.39
CA LYS A 41 9.18 1.32 5.80
C LYS A 41 10.03 1.97 4.71
N GLN A 42 9.47 2.98 4.03
CA GLN A 42 10.15 3.67 2.92
C GLN A 42 9.46 4.99 2.56
N PRO A 43 10.11 5.87 1.79
CA PRO A 43 9.46 6.96 1.08
C PRO A 43 8.34 6.50 0.14
N ILE A 44 7.34 7.35 -0.08
CA ILE A 44 6.26 7.08 -1.03
C ILE A 44 6.28 8.06 -2.20
N GLN A 45 5.68 7.68 -3.32
CA GLN A 45 5.48 8.57 -4.45
C GLN A 45 4.26 9.47 -4.21
N LYS A 46 4.45 10.78 -4.32
CA LYS A 46 3.38 11.79 -4.34
C LYS A 46 3.33 12.53 -5.66
N LEU A 47 2.16 13.06 -6.02
CA LEU A 47 2.06 14.01 -7.14
C LEU A 47 2.87 15.27 -6.83
N LYS A 48 3.73 15.68 -7.76
CA LYS A 48 4.50 16.92 -7.65
C LYS A 48 3.59 18.14 -7.68
N ASN A 49 2.61 18.13 -8.59
CA ASN A 49 1.54 19.11 -8.68
C ASN A 49 0.32 18.46 -9.38
N ILE A 50 -0.85 19.10 -9.30
CA ILE A 50 -2.08 18.58 -9.92
C ILE A 50 -2.07 18.73 -11.45
N GLN A 51 -1.21 19.62 -11.98
CA GLN A 51 -1.17 20.02 -13.38
C GLN A 51 -0.21 19.19 -14.22
N GLN A 52 0.76 18.50 -13.61
CA GLN A 52 1.73 17.64 -14.26
C GLN A 52 1.62 16.23 -13.67
N ALA A 53 1.52 15.23 -14.54
CA ALA A 53 1.48 13.82 -14.17
C ALA A 53 2.87 13.27 -13.77
N GLU A 54 3.61 14.05 -12.97
CA GLU A 54 4.94 13.68 -12.47
C GLU A 54 4.83 13.26 -11.00
N PHE A 55 5.36 12.07 -10.70
CA PHE A 55 5.44 11.55 -9.34
C PHE A 55 6.86 11.73 -8.79
N ILE A 56 6.95 12.30 -7.60
CA ILE A 56 8.20 12.49 -6.85
C ILE A 56 8.14 11.72 -5.55
N TRP A 57 9.31 11.33 -5.02
CA TRP A 57 9.39 10.68 -3.72
C TRP A 57 9.24 11.69 -2.58
N THR A 58 8.64 11.26 -1.48
CA THR A 58 8.66 12.00 -0.21
C THR A 58 10.04 11.92 0.44
N GLU A 59 10.38 12.90 1.27
CA GLU A 59 11.55 12.79 2.16
C GLU A 59 11.22 11.96 3.42
N LYS A 60 9.98 12.10 3.91
CA LYS A 60 9.45 11.30 5.02
C LYS A 60 9.24 9.85 4.60
N GLU A 61 9.60 8.92 5.49
CA GLU A 61 9.23 7.51 5.39
C GLU A 61 7.85 7.24 5.95
N TYR A 62 7.15 6.29 5.34
CA TYR A 62 5.84 5.82 5.75
C TYR A 62 5.89 4.32 6.00
N ASN A 63 5.06 3.86 6.92
CA ASN A 63 4.75 2.45 7.07
C ASN A 63 3.68 2.07 6.05
N ILE A 64 3.98 1.10 5.20
CA ILE A 64 3.10 0.63 4.12
C ILE A 64 2.87 -0.85 4.34
N PHE A 65 1.61 -1.27 4.37
CA PHE A 65 1.22 -2.65 4.52
C PHE A 65 0.48 -3.13 3.26
N PRO A 66 1.14 -3.85 2.36
CA PRO A 66 0.50 -4.38 1.16
C PRO A 66 -0.34 -5.61 1.47
N THR A 67 -1.53 -5.69 0.88
CA THR A 67 -2.33 -6.93 0.82
C THR A 67 -3.01 -7.04 -0.55
N PHE A 68 -3.57 -8.21 -0.84
CA PHE A 68 -4.33 -8.41 -2.08
C PHE A 68 -5.59 -7.53 -2.11
N HIS A 69 -5.98 -7.08 -3.30
CA HIS A 69 -7.24 -6.37 -3.45
C HIS A 69 -8.41 -7.33 -3.20
N PRO A 70 -9.43 -7.01 -2.38
CA PRO A 70 -10.51 -7.94 -2.03
C PRO A 70 -11.21 -8.58 -3.25
N ALA A 71 -11.38 -7.81 -4.33
CA ALA A 71 -11.96 -8.33 -5.58
C ALA A 71 -11.13 -9.43 -6.28
N SER A 72 -9.86 -9.66 -5.91
CA SER A 72 -9.05 -10.73 -6.50
C SER A 72 -9.59 -12.13 -6.20
N ILE A 73 -10.37 -12.29 -5.11
CA ILE A 73 -10.99 -13.56 -4.72
C ILE A 73 -11.99 -14.07 -5.78
N PHE A 74 -12.56 -13.18 -6.60
CA PHE A 74 -13.45 -13.57 -7.69
C PHE A 74 -12.73 -14.32 -8.80
N TYR A 75 -11.41 -14.10 -8.95
CA TYR A 75 -10.57 -14.75 -9.95
C TYR A 75 -9.73 -15.88 -9.35
N ASN A 76 -9.30 -15.74 -8.09
CA ASN A 76 -8.58 -16.77 -7.37
C ASN A 76 -9.04 -16.83 -5.91
N ARG A 77 -9.91 -17.80 -5.60
CA ARG A 77 -10.44 -18.00 -4.24
C ARG A 77 -9.38 -18.36 -3.21
N SER A 78 -8.24 -18.94 -3.62
CA SER A 78 -7.16 -19.28 -2.67
C SER A 78 -6.53 -18.05 -2.02
N LEU A 79 -6.72 -16.86 -2.61
CA LEU A 79 -6.23 -15.61 -2.04
C LEU A 79 -7.00 -15.20 -0.77
N LEU A 80 -8.18 -15.77 -0.53
CA LEU A 80 -8.98 -15.43 0.64
C LEU A 80 -8.24 -15.76 1.94
N GLU A 81 -7.59 -16.92 2.01
CA GLU A 81 -6.79 -17.33 3.17
C GLU A 81 -5.63 -16.37 3.41
N LEU A 82 -4.89 -16.02 2.35
CA LEU A 82 -3.78 -15.05 2.45
C LEU A 82 -4.24 -13.65 2.88
N ILE A 83 -5.41 -13.19 2.42
CA ILE A 83 -5.98 -11.92 2.86
C ILE A 83 -6.29 -11.96 4.36
N TYR A 84 -6.88 -13.04 4.87
CA TYR A 84 -7.13 -13.18 6.30
C TYR A 84 -5.84 -13.23 7.12
N GLU A 85 -4.83 -13.96 6.65
CA GLU A 85 -3.50 -13.97 7.29
C GLU A 85 -2.87 -12.57 7.33
N ASP A 86 -2.95 -11.81 6.23
CA ASP A 86 -2.47 -10.44 6.16
C ASP A 86 -3.20 -9.53 7.16
N LEU A 87 -4.52 -9.69 7.31
CA LEU A 87 -5.32 -8.91 8.26
C LEU A 87 -4.98 -9.23 9.72
N GLU A 88 -4.73 -10.49 10.05
CA GLU A 88 -4.26 -10.88 11.39
C GLU A 88 -2.87 -10.29 11.69
N ARG A 89 -1.96 -10.31 10.71
CA ARG A 89 -0.65 -9.63 10.85
C ARG A 89 -0.80 -8.13 11.05
N LEU A 90 -1.69 -7.49 10.28
CA LEU A 90 -1.97 -6.07 10.41
C LEU A 90 -2.51 -5.73 11.80
N LYS A 91 -3.44 -6.53 12.33
CA LYS A 91 -3.96 -6.37 13.69
C LYS A 91 -2.84 -6.39 14.72
N ASN A 92 -1.93 -7.37 14.64
CA ASN A 92 -0.78 -7.45 15.55
C ASN A 92 0.18 -6.26 15.45
N ILE A 93 0.28 -5.61 14.28
CA ILE A 93 1.10 -4.41 14.08
C ILE A 93 0.45 -3.18 14.73
N LEU A 94 -0.88 -3.10 14.71
CA LEU A 94 -1.62 -1.92 15.18
C LEU A 94 -1.87 -1.93 16.70
N GLY A 95 -1.79 -3.09 17.36
CA GLY A 95 -2.02 -3.24 18.80
C GLY A 95 -3.45 -3.66 19.13
#